data_AF-A0A813HP56-F1
#
_entry.id   AF-A0A813HP56-F1
#
_cell.length_a   1.000
_cell.length_b   1.000
_cell.length_c   1.000
_cell.angle_alpha   90.00
_cell.angle_beta   90.00
_cell.angle_gamma   90.00
#
_symmetry.space_group_name_H-M   'P 1'
#
loop_
_entity.id
_entity.type
_entity.pdbx_description
1 polymer ?
#
loop_
_entity_poly.entity_id
_entity_poly.type
_entity_poly.pdbx_seq_one_letter_code
_entity_poly.pdbx_strand_id
1 'polypeptide(L)'
;RKPSTLKALVVFIILYQHSAWAETADDCLNVEEPGYSGGDRQCFGTDPVGMVCGWDGAAEEAYCEVAPSGLRVCARRRGGGRCKPDNNKPHTDKVHDREGSGGEL
;
A
#
# COMPACT_ATOMS: atom_id res chain seq x y z
N ARG A 1 -32.34 -25.80 -41.26
CA ARG A 1 -32.32 -25.18 -39.91
C ARG A 1 -30.89 -25.27 -39.40
N LYS A 2 -30.15 -24.15 -39.35
CA LYS A 2 -28.77 -24.12 -38.82
C LYS A 2 -28.84 -23.98 -37.29
N PRO A 3 -28.10 -24.78 -36.50
CA PRO A 3 -28.06 -24.59 -35.06
C PRO A 3 -27.31 -23.29 -34.75
N SER A 4 -27.99 -22.40 -34.03
CA SER A 4 -27.48 -21.11 -33.60
C SER A 4 -26.29 -21.28 -32.65
N THR A 5 -25.09 -21.03 -33.16
CA THR A 5 -23.79 -20.93 -32.48
C THR A 5 -23.74 -19.90 -31.34
N LEU A 6 -24.80 -19.11 -31.17
CA LEU A 6 -24.88 -18.02 -30.19
C LEU A 6 -24.96 -18.48 -28.73
N LYS A 7 -25.35 -19.73 -28.45
CA LYS A 7 -25.47 -20.23 -27.05
C LYS A 7 -24.14 -20.66 -26.42
N ALA A 8 -23.13 -21.00 -27.22
CA ALA A 8 -21.84 -21.47 -26.70
C ALA A 8 -20.94 -20.33 -26.20
N LEU A 9 -21.15 -19.10 -26.70
CA LEU A 9 -20.27 -17.96 -26.43
C LEU A 9 -20.54 -17.30 -25.07
N VAL A 10 -21.77 -17.43 -24.53
CA VAL A 10 -22.17 -16.82 -23.25
C VAL A 10 -21.60 -17.58 -22.04
N VAL A 11 -21.31 -18.89 -22.19
CA VAL A 11 -20.78 -19.73 -21.10
C VAL A 11 -19.30 -19.44 -20.81
N PHE A 12 -18.52 -19.01 -21.81
CA PHE A 12 -17.09 -18.71 -21.63
C PHE A 12 -16.80 -17.39 -20.91
N ILE A 13 -17.73 -16.43 -20.91
CA ILE A 13 -17.53 -15.11 -20.28
C ILE A 13 -17.76 -15.17 -18.75
N ILE A 14 -18.53 -16.15 -18.25
CA ILE A 14 -18.90 -16.25 -16.83
C ILE A 14 -17.79 -16.90 -15.98
N LEU A 15 -16.83 -17.59 -16.58
CA LEU A 15 -15.70 -18.22 -15.87
C LEU A 15 -14.49 -17.29 -15.68
N TYR A 16 -14.52 -16.09 -16.25
CA TYR A 16 -13.47 -15.07 -16.10
C TYR A 16 -13.74 -14.12 -14.91
N GLN A 17 -14.63 -14.51 -14.00
CA GLN A 17 -15.03 -13.69 -12.86
C GLN A 17 -13.95 -13.74 -11.78
N HIS A 18 -13.05 -12.76 -11.88
CA HIS A 18 -12.51 -11.97 -10.78
C HIS A 18 -11.94 -12.75 -9.59
N SER A 19 -10.69 -13.21 -9.74
CA SER A 19 -9.79 -13.40 -8.60
C SER A 19 -9.44 -12.02 -8.00
N ALA A 20 -10.41 -11.35 -7.36
CA ALA A 20 -10.13 -10.22 -6.49
C ALA A 20 -9.62 -10.80 -5.17
N TRP A 21 -8.36 -10.53 -4.83
CA TRP A 21 -7.86 -10.80 -3.49
C TRP A 21 -8.71 -9.96 -2.52
N ALA A 22 -9.36 -10.63 -1.56
CA ALA A 22 -10.19 -9.93 -0.60
C ALA A 22 -9.29 -9.08 0.31
N GLU A 23 -9.45 -7.76 0.24
CA GLU A 23 -8.82 -6.83 1.16
C GLU A 23 -9.21 -7.17 2.61
N THR A 24 -8.23 -7.27 3.50
CA THR A 24 -8.41 -7.63 4.91
C THR A 24 -8.05 -6.47 5.83
N ALA A 25 -8.59 -6.48 7.06
CA ALA A 25 -8.21 -5.50 8.07
C ALA A 25 -6.71 -5.52 8.41
N ASP A 26 -6.01 -6.60 8.07
CA ASP A 26 -4.59 -6.81 8.34
C ASP A 26 -3.67 -6.41 7.18
N ASP A 27 -4.23 -5.95 6.05
CA ASP A 27 -3.42 -5.50 4.92
C ASP A 27 -2.55 -4.33 5.34
N CYS A 28 -1.23 -4.46 5.17
CA CYS A 28 -0.29 -3.38 5.46
C CYS A 28 -0.20 -2.44 4.26
N LEU A 29 -0.77 -1.26 4.42
CA LEU A 29 -0.86 -0.24 3.39
C LEU A 29 0.24 0.79 3.62
N ASN A 30 0.97 1.13 2.55
CA ASN A 30 1.74 2.37 2.53
C ASN A 30 0.76 3.55 2.55
N VAL A 31 0.97 4.47 3.48
CA VAL A 31 0.15 5.67 3.69
C VAL A 31 1.00 6.95 3.67
N GLU A 32 2.23 6.87 3.14
CA GLU A 32 3.03 8.06 2.87
C GLU A 32 2.30 9.02 1.92
N GLU A 33 2.47 10.32 2.17
CA GLU A 33 2.03 11.36 1.25
C GLU A 33 3.23 11.88 0.46
N PRO A 34 3.37 11.56 -0.84
CA PRO A 34 4.53 11.97 -1.62
C PRO A 34 4.76 13.48 -1.60
N GLY A 35 5.97 13.91 -1.22
CA GLY A 35 6.37 15.32 -1.22
C GLY A 35 5.87 16.15 -0.04
N TYR A 36 5.36 15.51 1.01
CA TYR A 36 4.93 16.22 2.21
C TYR A 36 6.11 16.66 3.09
N SER A 37 6.37 17.97 3.13
CA SER A 37 7.55 18.57 3.79
C SER A 37 7.47 18.70 5.32
N GLY A 38 6.45 18.14 5.98
CA GLY A 38 6.19 18.37 7.40
C GLY A 38 6.86 17.38 8.37
N GLY A 39 7.71 16.48 7.87
CA GLY A 39 8.42 15.47 8.68
C GLY A 39 7.54 14.30 9.12
N ASP A 40 6.34 14.57 9.66
CA ASP A 40 5.28 13.57 9.80
C ASP A 40 4.81 13.10 8.42
N ARG A 41 4.13 11.96 8.32
CA ARG A 41 3.60 11.37 7.07
C ARG A 41 4.64 10.87 6.08
N GLN A 42 5.89 10.78 6.53
CA GLN A 42 6.99 10.17 5.81
C GLN A 42 7.79 9.24 6.71
N CYS A 43 8.46 8.27 6.09
CA CYS A 43 9.55 7.56 6.74
C CYS A 43 10.80 7.60 5.86
N PHE A 44 11.91 8.06 6.41
CA PHE A 44 13.18 8.15 5.70
C PHE A 44 14.11 7.00 6.05
N GLY A 45 15.11 6.74 5.20
CA GLY A 45 16.07 5.65 5.37
C GLY A 45 16.89 5.74 6.67
N THR A 46 16.90 6.90 7.33
CA THR A 46 17.52 7.12 8.64
C THR A 46 16.58 6.82 9.81
N ASP A 47 15.26 6.77 9.59
CA ASP A 47 14.26 6.74 10.65
C ASP A 47 14.03 5.33 11.19
N PRO A 48 14.02 5.11 12.52
CA PRO A 48 13.88 3.78 13.09
C PRO A 48 12.63 3.03 12.60
N VAL A 49 12.76 1.76 12.25
CA VAL A 49 11.60 0.88 12.01
C VAL A 49 10.76 0.83 13.27
N GLY A 50 9.45 1.01 13.14
CA GLY A 50 8.51 1.12 14.25
C GLY A 50 8.40 2.52 14.86
N MET A 51 9.13 3.53 14.36
CA MET A 51 8.85 4.93 14.67
C MET A 51 7.46 5.31 14.15
N VAL A 52 6.71 6.10 14.92
CA VAL A 52 5.41 6.64 14.49
C VAL A 52 5.64 7.69 13.40
N CYS A 53 4.89 7.57 12.31
CA CYS A 53 4.96 8.47 11.15
C CYS A 53 3.57 8.90 10.64
N GLY A 54 2.46 8.37 11.18
CA GLY A 54 1.07 8.70 10.77
C GLY A 54 0.35 9.66 11.73
N TRP A 55 -0.72 10.31 11.23
CA TRP A 55 -1.27 11.57 11.77
C TRP A 55 -2.48 11.49 12.71
N ASP A 56 -2.58 12.54 13.55
CA ASP A 56 -3.63 13.03 14.46
C ASP A 56 -3.73 12.51 15.91
N GLY A 57 -2.94 11.50 16.28
CA GLY A 57 -2.97 10.93 17.64
C GLY A 57 -4.21 10.08 17.92
N ALA A 58 -5.00 9.75 16.89
CA ALA A 58 -6.03 8.71 16.98
C ALA A 58 -5.40 7.30 17.05
N ALA A 59 -6.26 6.31 17.32
CA ALA A 59 -5.85 4.92 17.47
C ALA A 59 -5.27 4.31 16.17
N GLU A 60 -5.43 4.98 15.02
CA GLU A 60 -4.98 4.48 13.73
C GLU A 60 -3.61 5.03 13.26
N GLU A 61 -2.68 5.26 14.19
CA GLU A 61 -1.29 5.63 13.90
C GLU A 61 -0.64 4.71 12.84
N ALA A 62 0.25 5.31 12.04
CA ALA A 62 1.11 4.61 11.11
C ALA A 62 2.56 4.60 11.59
N TYR A 63 3.29 3.59 11.16
CA TYR A 63 4.62 3.26 11.64
C TYR A 63 5.58 3.06 10.47
N CYS A 64 6.84 3.41 10.69
CA CYS A 64 7.93 3.13 9.77
C CYS A 64 8.09 1.62 9.58
N GLU A 65 7.89 1.14 8.36
CA GLU A 65 8.12 -0.26 7.97
C GLU A 65 9.02 -0.32 6.73
N VAL A 66 9.52 -1.52 6.41
CA VAL A 66 10.44 -1.74 5.28
C VAL A 66 9.70 -2.42 4.14
N ALA A 67 9.58 -1.71 3.02
CA ALA A 67 8.99 -2.23 1.79
C ALA A 67 9.86 -3.33 1.16
N PRO A 68 9.32 -4.15 0.23
CA PRO A 68 10.11 -5.14 -0.52
C PRO A 68 11.31 -4.54 -1.28
N SER A 69 11.24 -3.26 -1.65
CA SER A 69 12.33 -2.52 -2.28
C SER A 69 13.50 -2.19 -1.34
N GLY A 70 13.33 -2.42 -0.03
CA GLY A 70 14.30 -2.04 1.00
C GLY A 70 14.16 -0.58 1.47
N LEU A 71 13.31 0.20 0.83
CA LEU A 71 13.00 1.58 1.24
C LEU A 71 12.09 1.57 2.46
N ARG A 72 12.26 2.60 3.29
CA ARG A 72 11.40 2.79 4.45
C ARG A 72 10.18 3.60 4.04
N VAL A 73 9.04 3.19 4.54
CA VAL A 73 7.76 3.85 4.26
C VAL A 73 6.91 3.92 5.51
N CYS A 74 6.07 4.95 5.56
CA CYS A 74 5.03 5.02 6.56
C CYS A 74 3.88 4.09 6.22
N ALA A 75 3.58 3.12 7.10
CA ALA A 75 2.58 2.11 6.83
C ALA A 75 1.71 1.79 8.04
N ARG A 76 0.48 1.37 7.77
CA ARG A 76 -0.47 0.89 8.78
C ARG A 76 -1.35 -0.20 8.21
N ARG A 77 -1.95 -0.98 9.09
CA ARG A 77 -3.01 -1.91 8.69
C ARG A 77 -4.22 -1.14 8.17
N ARG A 78 -4.96 -1.74 7.24
CA ARG A 78 -6.26 -1.22 6.78
C ARG A 78 -7.22 -0.96 7.93
N GLY A 79 -7.22 -1.82 8.96
CA GLY A 79 -7.99 -1.64 10.20
C GLY A 79 -7.34 -0.75 11.27
N GLY A 80 -6.20 -0.11 10.97
CA GLY A 80 -5.49 0.78 11.87
C GLY A 80 -4.36 0.13 12.69
N GLY A 81 -3.42 0.96 13.11
CA GLY A 81 -2.25 0.57 13.89
C GLY A 81 -1.19 -0.18 13.08
N ARG A 82 -0.17 -0.65 13.79
CA ARG A 82 1.03 -1.23 13.19
C ARG A 82 0.76 -2.49 12.37
N CYS A 83 1.49 -2.62 11.25
CA CYS A 83 1.49 -3.82 10.43
C CYS A 83 1.92 -5.06 11.22
N LYS A 84 1.34 -6.22 10.89
CA LYS A 84 1.71 -7.47 11.55
C LYS A 84 3.10 -7.92 11.10
N PRO A 85 3.93 -8.54 11.96
CA PRO A 85 5.30 -8.95 11.61
C PRO A 85 5.42 -9.89 10.40
N ASP A 86 4.38 -10.66 10.10
CA ASP A 86 4.28 -11.56 8.95
C ASP A 86 3.73 -10.88 7.67
N ASN A 87 3.19 -9.66 7.81
CA ASN A 87 2.64 -8.85 6.73
C ASN A 87 3.10 -7.38 6.81
N ASN A 88 4.37 -7.11 7.16
CA ASN A 88 4.89 -5.74 7.35
C ASN A 88 5.74 -5.24 6.17
N LYS A 89 5.44 -5.74 4.97
CA LYS A 89 6.15 -5.36 3.73
C LYS A 89 5.20 -4.63 2.79
N PRO A 90 4.83 -3.38 3.12
CA PRO A 90 3.90 -2.60 2.30
C PRO A 90 4.47 -2.36 0.90
N HIS A 91 3.59 -2.36 -0.10
CA HIS A 91 3.97 -1.95 -1.44
C HIS A 91 4.30 -0.44 -1.49
N THR A 92 5.26 -0.05 -2.31
CA THR A 92 5.61 1.37 -2.51
C THR A 92 6.10 1.61 -3.92
N ASP A 93 5.70 2.75 -4.48
CA ASP A 93 6.24 3.31 -5.72
C ASP A 93 7.40 4.28 -5.47
N LYS A 94 7.76 4.51 -4.20
CA LYS A 94 8.92 5.31 -3.82
C LYS A 94 10.16 4.72 -4.47
N VAL A 95 10.95 5.57 -5.12
CA VAL A 95 12.18 5.18 -5.80
C VAL A 95 13.43 5.49 -4.98
N HIS A 96 13.33 6.37 -3.98
CA HIS A 96 14.43 6.74 -3.11
C HIS A 96 13.97 7.27 -1.75
N ASP A 97 14.82 7.12 -0.73
CA ASP A 97 14.60 7.57 0.65
C ASP A 97 14.94 9.05 0.89
N ARG A 98 15.30 9.80 -0.17
CA ARG A 98 15.49 11.26 -0.07
C ARG A 98 14.19 11.94 -0.43
N GLU A 99 13.67 12.79 0.45
CA GLU A 99 12.93 13.94 -0.06
C GLU A 99 13.95 14.86 -0.72
N GLY A 100 14.13 14.66 -2.03
CA GLY A 100 14.70 15.70 -2.86
C GLY A 100 13.79 16.90 -2.68
N SER A 101 14.34 17.94 -2.06
CA SER A 101 13.89 19.32 -2.22
C SER A 101 13.10 19.49 -3.51
N GLY A 102 11.78 19.63 -3.37
CA GLY A 102 10.94 20.22 -4.39
C GLY A 102 11.48 21.62 -4.64
N GLY A 103 12.39 21.70 -5.59
CA GLY A 103 13.06 22.88 -6.07
C GLY A 103 13.47 22.56 -7.49
N GLU A 104 12.48 22.65 -8.36
CA GLU A 104 12.61 22.98 -9.78
C GLU A 104 13.95 23.70 -10.08
N LEU A 105 14.77 23.09 -10.94
CA LEU A 105 15.76 23.75 -11.79
C LEU A 105 15.70 23.13 -13.18
#